data_AF-A0A2E6M0E5-F1
#
_entry.id   AF-A0A2E6M0E5-F1
#
_cell.length_a   1.000
_cell.length_b   1.000
_cell.length_c   1.000
_cell.angle_alpha   90.00
_cell.angle_beta   90.00
_cell.angle_gamma   90.00
#
_symmetry.space_group_name_H-M   'P 1'
#
loop_
_entity.id
_entity.type
_entity.pdbx_description
1 polymer ?
#
loop_
_entity_poly.entity_id
_entity_poly.type
_entity_poly.pdbx_seq_one_letter_code
_entity_poly.pdbx_strand_id
1 'polypeptide(L)'
;MKVILGQYPKEYCTSDLEGLYRKYIRRLDYDSEAPEDKIEIRLAKVDSVIQVFLDVTLNKILQFNKRTEIVRIDRSDTLDLYTDLAQIIHPALIEFKKRNDGCFEVKPDDCPFRVDDESDTGFSEQRYNWVMDEMIWAFKEVLNDLSQERFWSGESDFFFEDIPGSTKQRVVKGPNHTRVFDSEAFAQHKARVDNGLRLFGAYYLNLWI
;
A
#
# COMPACT_ATOMS: atom_id res chain seq x y z
N MET A 1 -7.29 -4.64 16.65
CA MET A 1 -6.25 -5.65 16.33
C MET A 1 -4.89 -5.23 16.89
N LYS A 2 -4.01 -6.15 17.33
CA LYS A 2 -2.60 -5.82 17.68
C LYS A 2 -1.62 -6.62 16.83
N VAL A 3 -0.86 -5.92 15.99
CA VAL A 3 0.21 -6.49 15.18
C VAL A 3 1.54 -5.92 15.64
N ILE A 4 2.40 -6.75 16.22
CA ILE A 4 3.79 -6.40 16.53
C ILE A 4 4.68 -7.24 15.62
N LEU A 5 5.36 -6.55 14.71
CA LEU A 5 6.37 -7.15 13.86
C LEU A 5 7.73 -6.57 14.26
N GLY A 6 8.66 -7.44 14.67
CA GLY A 6 10.04 -7.07 14.90
C GLY A 6 10.72 -6.55 13.62
N GLN A 7 11.86 -5.88 13.78
CA GLN A 7 12.69 -5.50 12.63
C GLN A 7 13.17 -6.75 11.89
N TYR A 8 13.26 -6.66 10.56
CA TYR A 8 13.93 -7.69 9.79
C TYR A 8 15.40 -7.77 10.23
N PRO A 9 15.92 -8.97 10.57
CA PRO A 9 17.34 -9.13 10.76
C PRO A 9 18.02 -8.80 9.43
N LYS A 10 18.77 -7.71 9.37
CA LYS A 10 19.54 -7.35 8.19
C LYS A 10 20.76 -8.26 8.12
N GLU A 11 20.83 -9.10 7.09
CA GLU A 11 22.04 -9.83 6.77
C GLU A 11 23.09 -8.86 6.24
N TYR A 12 24.33 -9.00 6.71
CA TYR A 12 25.44 -8.23 6.19
C TYR A 12 25.89 -8.83 4.86
N CYS A 13 25.92 -8.01 3.82
CA CYS A 13 26.38 -8.39 2.50
C CYS A 13 27.46 -7.44 2.01
N THR A 14 28.40 -7.97 1.23
CA THR A 14 29.48 -7.22 0.58
C THR A 14 28.98 -6.21 -0.46
N SER A 15 27.74 -6.34 -0.95
CA SER A 15 27.10 -5.35 -1.83
C SER A 15 27.01 -3.93 -1.22
N ASP A 16 26.91 -3.83 0.12
CA ASP A 16 26.90 -2.54 0.82
C ASP A 16 28.27 -1.83 0.75
N LEU A 17 29.36 -2.60 0.66
CA LEU A 17 30.72 -2.08 0.45
C LEU A 17 30.96 -1.74 -1.03
N GLU A 18 30.41 -2.55 -1.93
CA GLU A 18 30.53 -2.37 -3.38
C GLU A 18 29.90 -1.05 -3.85
N GLY A 19 28.79 -0.62 -3.25
CA GLY A 19 28.15 0.66 -3.53
C GLY A 19 29.02 1.88 -3.20
N LEU A 20 29.81 1.82 -2.12
CA LEU A 20 30.78 2.87 -1.76
C LEU A 20 31.94 2.92 -2.75
N TYR A 21 32.41 1.76 -3.20
CA TYR A 21 33.48 1.64 -4.19
C TYR A 21 33.03 2.13 -5.57
N ARG A 22 31.85 1.73 -6.06
CA ARG A 22 31.28 2.26 -7.31
C ARG A 22 31.09 3.78 -7.28
N LYS A 23 30.76 4.35 -6.10
CA LYS A 23 30.66 5.81 -5.89
C LYS A 23 32.03 6.51 -5.83
N TYR A 24 33.10 5.78 -5.49
CA TYR A 24 34.47 6.26 -5.55
C TYR A 24 35.03 6.19 -6.97
N ILE A 25 34.79 5.09 -7.70
CA ILE A 25 35.16 4.93 -9.11
C ILE A 25 34.42 5.94 -10.00
N ARG A 26 33.10 6.13 -9.85
CA ARG A 26 32.36 7.15 -10.63
C ARG A 26 32.87 8.59 -10.41
N ARG A 27 33.69 8.84 -9.38
CA ARG A 27 34.32 10.14 -9.10
C ARG A 27 35.67 10.30 -9.78
N LEU A 28 36.26 9.22 -10.28
CA LEU A 28 37.47 9.20 -11.07
C LEU A 28 37.03 9.07 -12.54
N ASP A 29 37.34 10.09 -13.34
CA ASP A 29 36.89 10.23 -14.72
C ASP A 29 37.18 8.98 -15.57
N TYR A 30 36.18 8.60 -16.36
CA TYR A 30 36.15 7.37 -17.16
C TYR A 30 36.83 7.62 -18.51
N ASP A 31 38.15 7.82 -18.52
CA ASP A 31 38.89 8.10 -19.76
C ASP A 31 40.29 7.45 -19.81
N SER A 32 40.55 6.47 -18.97
CA SER A 32 41.69 5.59 -19.16
C SER A 32 41.21 4.16 -19.17
N GLU A 33 41.45 3.46 -20.28
CA GLU A 33 41.53 1.99 -20.36
C GLU A 33 42.51 1.52 -19.27
N ALA A 34 42.00 1.38 -18.05
CA ALA A 34 42.77 0.89 -16.92
C ALA A 34 42.96 -0.62 -17.12
N PRO A 35 44.02 -1.23 -16.56
CA PRO A 35 44.29 -2.66 -16.75
C PRO A 35 43.26 -3.49 -15.97
N GLU A 36 42.10 -3.69 -16.58
CA GLU A 36 40.81 -4.04 -15.95
C GLU A 36 40.75 -5.43 -15.29
N ASP A 37 41.46 -6.45 -15.80
CA ASP A 37 41.11 -7.81 -15.39
C ASP A 37 41.68 -8.26 -14.02
N LYS A 38 42.94 -7.92 -13.70
CA LYS A 38 43.62 -8.57 -12.55
C LYS A 38 43.25 -7.98 -11.20
N ILE A 39 42.94 -6.69 -11.15
CA ILE A 39 42.57 -6.01 -9.90
C ILE A 39 41.12 -6.34 -9.55
N GLU A 40 40.21 -6.32 -10.54
CA GLU A 40 38.82 -6.74 -10.34
C GLU A 40 38.72 -8.20 -9.92
N ILE A 41 39.45 -9.12 -10.58
CA ILE A 41 39.47 -10.54 -10.19
C ILE A 41 40.01 -10.73 -8.76
N ARG A 42 40.97 -9.90 -8.32
CA ARG A 42 41.47 -9.96 -6.94
C ARG A 42 40.46 -9.38 -5.94
N LEU A 43 39.80 -8.30 -6.30
CA LEU A 43 38.78 -7.67 -5.46
C LEU A 43 37.58 -8.62 -5.28
N ALA A 44 37.08 -9.22 -6.36
CA ALA A 44 36.01 -10.21 -6.33
C ALA A 44 36.35 -11.42 -5.45
N LYS A 45 37.63 -11.84 -5.42
CA LYS A 45 38.11 -12.89 -4.51
C LYS A 45 38.13 -12.45 -3.05
N VAL A 46 38.48 -11.19 -2.77
CA VAL A 46 38.44 -10.64 -1.42
C VAL A 46 36.99 -10.51 -0.94
N ASP A 47 36.09 -9.99 -1.78
CA ASP A 47 34.66 -9.87 -1.48
C ASP A 47 34.04 -11.23 -1.19
N SER A 48 34.30 -12.24 -2.04
CA SER A 48 33.78 -13.59 -1.78
C SER A 48 34.31 -14.21 -0.47
N VAL A 49 35.56 -13.94 -0.09
CA VAL A 49 36.09 -14.40 1.21
C VAL A 49 35.43 -13.67 2.37
N ILE A 50 35.22 -12.36 2.27
CA ILE A 50 34.52 -11.56 3.29
C ILE A 50 33.08 -12.03 3.41
N GLN A 51 32.38 -12.26 2.30
CA GLN A 51 31.01 -12.75 2.30
C GLN A 51 30.89 -14.10 3.00
N VAL A 52 31.77 -15.06 2.68
CA VAL A 52 31.80 -16.37 3.36
C VAL A 52 32.01 -16.21 4.87
N PHE A 53 32.89 -15.29 5.28
CA PHE A 53 33.10 -15.02 6.70
C PHE A 53 31.85 -14.44 7.37
N LEU A 54 31.21 -13.44 6.75
CA LEU A 54 29.97 -12.82 7.23
C LEU A 54 28.85 -13.88 7.35
N ASP A 55 28.73 -14.76 6.36
CA ASP A 55 27.70 -15.81 6.30
C ASP A 55 27.88 -16.84 7.42
N VAL A 56 29.11 -17.31 7.64
CA VAL A 56 29.41 -18.33 8.67
C VAL A 56 29.31 -17.78 10.08
N THR A 57 29.55 -16.47 10.27
CA THR A 57 29.62 -15.85 11.60
C THR A 57 28.39 -14.98 11.91
N LEU A 58 28.36 -13.75 11.40
CA LEU A 58 27.40 -12.72 11.74
C LEU A 58 25.99 -13.08 11.25
N ASN A 59 25.84 -13.47 9.99
CA ASN A 59 24.53 -13.81 9.43
C ASN A 59 23.96 -15.06 10.10
N LYS A 60 24.79 -16.06 10.41
CA LYS A 60 24.38 -17.24 11.18
C LYS A 60 23.85 -16.87 12.57
N ILE A 61 24.50 -15.96 13.29
CA ILE A 61 24.04 -15.47 14.61
C ILE A 61 22.75 -14.66 14.48
N LEU A 62 22.63 -13.82 13.44
CA LEU A 62 21.43 -13.03 13.17
C LEU A 62 20.23 -13.90 12.81
N GLN A 63 20.43 -15.01 12.08
CA GLN A 63 19.40 -15.98 11.75
C GLN A 63 18.87 -16.74 12.98
N PHE A 64 19.67 -16.88 14.04
CA PHE A 64 19.18 -17.44 15.32
C PHE A 64 18.22 -16.48 16.03
N ASN A 65 18.33 -15.17 15.81
CA ASN A 65 17.35 -14.18 16.26
C ASN A 65 16.15 -14.14 15.32
N LYS A 66 15.24 -15.11 15.48
CA LYS A 66 13.97 -15.11 14.76
C LYS A 66 13.17 -13.85 15.11
N ARG A 67 12.59 -13.23 14.09
CA ARG A 67 11.71 -12.07 14.23
C ARG A 67 10.60 -12.36 15.23
N THR A 68 10.33 -11.42 16.15
CA THR A 68 9.14 -11.49 16.98
C THR A 68 7.92 -11.14 16.14
N GLU A 69 7.03 -12.11 15.94
CA GLU A 69 5.77 -11.95 15.23
C GLU A 69 4.63 -12.25 16.21
N ILE A 70 3.98 -11.19 16.70
CA ILE A 70 2.82 -11.32 17.58
C ILE A 70 1.63 -10.72 16.87
N VAL A 71 0.71 -11.59 16.47
CA VAL A 71 -0.59 -11.22 15.91
C VAL A 71 -1.66 -11.63 16.91
N ARG A 72 -2.33 -10.64 17.49
CA ARG A 72 -3.49 -10.87 18.36
C ARG A 72 -4.72 -10.26 17.72
N ILE A 73 -5.73 -11.10 17.51
CA ILE A 73 -7.05 -10.71 17.02
C ILE A 73 -8.03 -10.96 18.17
N ASP A 74 -8.59 -9.89 18.71
CA ASP A 74 -9.65 -9.96 19.71
C ASP A 74 -11.03 -10.08 19.05
N ARG A 75 -12.04 -10.55 19.79
CA ARG A 75 -13.40 -10.72 19.25
C ARG A 75 -13.99 -9.40 18.72
N SER A 76 -13.69 -8.28 19.38
CA SER A 76 -14.13 -6.96 18.94
C SER A 76 -13.57 -6.59 17.56
N ASP A 77 -12.33 -7.01 17.26
CA ASP A 77 -11.65 -6.69 16.00
C ASP A 77 -12.33 -7.37 14.80
N THR A 78 -13.00 -8.51 15.03
CA THR A 78 -13.70 -9.24 13.96
C THR A 78 -14.94 -8.52 13.42
N LEU A 79 -15.43 -7.49 14.14
CA LEU A 79 -16.60 -6.72 13.71
C LEU A 79 -16.26 -5.64 12.67
N ASP A 80 -15.03 -5.12 12.69
CA ASP A 80 -14.57 -4.02 11.83
C ASP A 80 -13.13 -4.24 11.33
N LEU A 81 -12.79 -5.50 11.03
CA LEU A 81 -11.42 -5.89 10.68
C LEU A 81 -10.92 -5.20 9.40
N TYR A 82 -11.82 -4.83 8.49
CA TYR A 82 -11.44 -4.20 7.23
C TYR A 82 -10.85 -2.81 7.44
N THR A 83 -11.37 -2.03 8.39
CA THR A 83 -10.81 -0.72 8.79
C THR A 83 -9.45 -0.90 9.47
N ASP A 84 -9.34 -1.87 10.36
CA ASP A 84 -8.08 -2.25 11.03
C ASP A 84 -7.00 -2.67 10.02
N LEU A 85 -7.36 -3.45 9.00
CA LEU A 85 -6.45 -3.82 7.91
C LEU A 85 -6.08 -2.63 7.03
N ALA A 86 -7.03 -1.74 6.75
CA ALA A 86 -6.79 -0.53 5.96
C ALA A 86 -5.73 0.37 6.62
N GLN A 87 -5.65 0.40 7.96
CA GLN A 87 -4.60 1.15 8.69
C GLN A 87 -3.18 0.66 8.38
N ILE A 88 -3.03 -0.61 7.98
CA ILE A 88 -1.75 -1.20 7.57
C ILE A 88 -1.57 -1.08 6.06
N ILE A 89 -2.59 -1.41 5.28
CA ILE A 89 -2.51 -1.48 3.81
C ILE A 89 -2.32 -0.09 3.20
N HIS A 90 -3.04 0.93 3.68
CA HIS A 90 -2.97 2.29 3.14
C HIS A 90 -1.55 2.88 3.16
N PRO A 91 -0.83 2.94 4.30
CA PRO A 91 0.55 3.43 4.29
C PRO A 91 1.51 2.52 3.52
N ALA A 92 1.26 1.20 3.48
CA ALA A 92 2.08 0.28 2.69
C ALA A 92 1.99 0.58 1.18
N LEU A 93 0.78 0.82 0.65
CA LEU A 93 0.58 1.19 -0.76
C LEU A 93 1.27 2.52 -1.12
N ILE A 94 1.27 3.49 -0.20
CA ILE A 94 1.98 4.77 -0.39
C ILE A 94 3.50 4.53 -0.49
N GLU A 95 4.07 3.72 0.41
CA GLU A 95 5.49 3.39 0.36
C GLU A 95 5.85 2.56 -0.90
N PHE A 96 4.99 1.64 -1.33
CA PHE A 96 5.21 0.90 -2.59
C PHE A 96 5.25 1.83 -3.80
N LYS A 97 4.29 2.75 -3.90
CA LYS A 97 4.26 3.74 -4.99
C LYS A 97 5.49 4.66 -4.96
N LYS A 98 5.95 5.04 -3.76
CA LYS A 98 7.11 5.92 -3.58
C LYS A 98 8.43 5.22 -3.93
N ARG A 99 8.57 3.95 -3.57
CA ARG A 99 9.77 3.15 -3.83
C ARG A 99 9.98 2.93 -5.34
N ASN A 100 8.89 2.75 -6.09
CA ASN A 100 8.87 2.61 -7.55
C ASN A 100 9.92 1.62 -8.09
N ASP A 101 10.13 0.49 -7.39
CA ASP A 101 11.12 -0.54 -7.74
C ASP A 101 10.73 -1.35 -9.01
N GLY A 102 9.56 -1.08 -9.59
CA GLY A 102 9.09 -1.68 -10.84
C GLY A 102 7.58 -1.57 -11.01
N CYS A 103 7.11 -1.66 -12.26
CA CYS A 103 5.69 -1.80 -12.56
C CYS A 103 5.34 -3.29 -12.73
N PHE A 104 4.18 -3.70 -12.22
CA PHE A 104 3.63 -5.02 -12.51
C PHE A 104 2.68 -4.98 -13.71
N GLU A 105 2.43 -6.13 -14.32
CA GLU A 105 1.51 -6.27 -15.44
C GLU A 105 0.07 -5.97 -14.99
N VAL A 106 -0.57 -4.99 -15.64
CA VAL A 106 -1.96 -4.59 -15.41
C VAL A 106 -2.80 -4.93 -16.62
N LYS A 107 -3.90 -5.66 -16.40
CA LYS A 107 -4.83 -6.03 -17.47
C LYS A 107 -5.45 -4.79 -18.11
N PRO A 108 -5.55 -4.73 -19.45
CA PRO A 108 -6.19 -3.61 -20.15
C PRO A 108 -7.61 -3.32 -19.68
N ASP A 109 -8.39 -4.37 -19.40
CA ASP A 109 -9.80 -4.26 -19.01
C ASP A 109 -10.01 -3.62 -17.62
N ASP A 110 -8.96 -3.57 -16.80
CA ASP A 110 -9.02 -3.00 -15.46
C ASP A 110 -8.87 -1.48 -15.44
N CYS A 111 -8.44 -0.87 -16.54
CA CYS A 111 -8.27 0.58 -16.70
C CYS A 111 -9.31 1.15 -17.67
N PRO A 112 -9.88 2.34 -17.41
CA PRO A 112 -10.89 2.94 -18.28
C PRO A 112 -10.31 3.56 -19.56
N PHE A 113 -8.98 3.57 -19.70
CA PHE A 113 -8.28 4.17 -20.83
C PHE A 113 -7.33 3.18 -21.50
N ARG A 114 -7.13 3.38 -22.80
CA ARG A 114 -6.07 2.71 -23.57
C ARG A 114 -4.78 3.50 -23.44
N VAL A 115 -3.66 2.79 -23.48
CA VAL A 115 -2.34 3.37 -23.36
C VAL A 115 -1.49 2.92 -24.52
N ASP A 116 -0.68 3.84 -25.03
CA ASP A 116 0.20 3.61 -26.18
C ASP A 116 1.62 3.18 -25.77
N ASP A 117 1.91 3.17 -24.46
CA ASP A 117 3.23 2.88 -23.88
C ASP A 117 3.40 1.41 -23.46
N GLU A 118 2.52 0.52 -23.93
CA GLU A 118 2.61 -0.90 -23.62
C GLU A 118 3.89 -1.50 -24.19
N SER A 119 4.69 -2.13 -23.32
CA SER A 119 5.77 -2.99 -23.76
C SER A 119 5.22 -4.22 -24.50
N ASP A 120 6.06 -4.89 -25.30
CA ASP A 120 5.71 -6.19 -25.93
C ASP A 120 5.26 -7.26 -24.90
N THR A 121 5.60 -7.04 -23.63
CA THR A 121 5.28 -7.89 -22.48
C THR A 121 4.07 -7.40 -21.65
N GLY A 122 3.38 -6.33 -22.07
CA GLY A 122 2.14 -5.85 -21.44
C GLY A 122 2.33 -4.94 -20.21
N PHE A 123 3.55 -4.45 -19.98
CA PHE A 123 3.82 -3.49 -18.90
C PHE A 123 3.51 -2.07 -19.38
N SER A 124 2.79 -1.32 -18.55
CA SER A 124 2.51 0.11 -18.76
C SER A 124 2.60 0.83 -17.42
N GLU A 125 3.47 1.83 -17.35
CA GLU A 125 3.66 2.64 -16.15
C GLU A 125 2.40 3.47 -15.84
N GLN A 126 1.70 3.95 -16.87
CA GLN A 126 0.48 4.71 -16.70
C GLN A 126 -0.65 3.88 -16.09
N ARG A 127 -0.82 2.62 -16.53
CA ARG A 127 -1.80 1.71 -15.90
C ARG A 127 -1.45 1.42 -14.46
N TYR A 128 -0.19 1.09 -14.20
CA TYR A 128 0.30 0.84 -12.86
C TYR A 128 0.02 2.02 -11.94
N ASN A 129 0.39 3.24 -12.36
CA ASN A 129 0.17 4.45 -11.57
C ASN A 129 -1.31 4.69 -11.29
N TRP A 130 -2.18 4.52 -12.29
CA TRP A 130 -3.62 4.66 -12.11
C TRP A 130 -4.18 3.62 -11.13
N VAL A 131 -3.81 2.34 -11.28
CA VAL A 131 -4.25 1.26 -10.37
C VAL A 131 -3.76 1.53 -8.94
N MET A 132 -2.51 1.94 -8.76
CA MET A 132 -1.96 2.31 -7.45
C MET A 132 -2.72 3.49 -6.83
N ASP A 133 -3.04 4.52 -7.61
CA ASP A 133 -3.82 5.67 -7.15
C ASP A 133 -5.24 5.29 -6.75
N GLU A 134 -5.91 4.44 -7.53
CA GLU A 134 -7.26 3.96 -7.21
C GLU A 134 -7.27 3.11 -5.93
N MET A 135 -6.28 2.23 -5.73
CA MET A 135 -6.15 1.46 -4.50
C MET A 135 -5.87 2.37 -3.29
N ILE A 136 -4.90 3.29 -3.40
CA ILE A 136 -4.58 4.24 -2.31
C ILE A 136 -5.81 5.06 -1.94
N TRP A 137 -6.52 5.58 -2.94
CA TRP A 137 -7.75 6.35 -2.71
C TRP A 137 -8.83 5.50 -2.04
N ALA A 138 -9.08 4.27 -2.50
CA ALA A 138 -10.10 3.41 -1.90
C ALA A 138 -9.81 3.07 -0.43
N PHE A 139 -8.57 2.70 -0.09
CA PHE A 139 -8.19 2.44 1.30
C PHE A 139 -8.21 3.69 2.18
N LYS A 140 -7.94 4.88 1.62
CA LYS A 140 -8.13 6.14 2.33
C LYS A 140 -9.61 6.39 2.66
N GLU A 141 -10.52 6.09 1.74
CA GLU A 141 -11.96 6.23 1.98
C GLU A 141 -12.47 5.21 3.00
N VAL A 142 -11.95 3.98 2.99
CA VAL A 142 -12.22 2.99 4.04
C VAL A 142 -11.79 3.49 5.42
N LEU A 143 -10.61 4.13 5.53
CA LEU A 143 -10.16 4.75 6.78
C LEU A 143 -11.03 5.91 7.25
N ASN A 144 -11.75 6.57 6.33
CA ASN A 144 -12.70 7.64 6.63
C ASN A 144 -14.12 7.10 6.87
N ASP A 145 -14.26 5.83 7.29
CA ASP A 145 -15.52 5.15 7.62
C ASP A 145 -16.57 5.21 6.50
N LEU A 146 -16.10 5.31 5.24
CA LEU A 146 -16.96 5.47 4.06
C LEU A 146 -18.03 6.56 4.26
N SER A 147 -17.64 7.66 4.93
CA SER A 147 -18.58 8.66 5.46
C SER A 147 -19.59 9.11 4.40
N GLN A 148 -20.86 8.98 4.78
CA GLN A 148 -21.99 9.36 3.94
C GLN A 148 -22.37 10.83 4.12
N GLU A 149 -21.79 11.52 5.11
CA GLU A 149 -22.18 12.88 5.49
C GLU A 149 -22.09 13.86 4.32
N ARG A 150 -21.08 13.72 3.47
CA ARG A 150 -20.90 14.54 2.26
C ARG A 150 -22.02 14.42 1.20
N PHE A 151 -22.83 13.36 1.26
CA PHE A 151 -23.95 13.14 0.33
C PHE A 151 -25.29 13.65 0.91
N TRP A 152 -25.28 14.11 2.15
CA TRP A 152 -26.44 14.79 2.74
C TRP A 152 -26.35 16.28 2.47
N SER A 153 -27.45 16.86 2.00
CA SER A 153 -27.62 18.31 1.87
C SER A 153 -28.90 18.75 2.58
N GLY A 154 -28.99 20.04 2.93
CA GLY A 154 -30.13 20.62 3.63
C GLY A 154 -30.14 20.41 5.15
N GLU A 155 -31.20 20.90 5.80
CA GLU A 155 -31.33 20.89 7.26
C GLU A 155 -32.38 19.88 7.74
N SER A 156 -32.08 19.21 8.86
CA SER A 156 -33.01 18.29 9.51
C SER A 156 -33.89 19.06 10.48
N ASP A 157 -35.16 19.23 10.13
CA ASP A 157 -36.17 19.75 11.05
C ASP A 157 -37.17 18.63 11.38
N PHE A 158 -37.18 18.16 12.63
CA PHE A 158 -38.06 17.09 13.11
C PHE A 158 -38.65 17.47 14.46
N PHE A 159 -39.94 17.20 14.63
CA PHE A 159 -40.66 17.39 15.88
C PHE A 159 -41.21 16.06 16.39
N PHE A 160 -41.45 16.00 17.70
CA PHE A 160 -42.08 14.87 18.35
C PHE A 160 -43.52 15.23 18.70
N GLU A 161 -44.48 14.48 18.16
CA GLU A 161 -45.90 14.59 18.48
C GLU A 161 -46.34 13.43 19.37
N ASP A 162 -47.02 13.73 20.47
CA ASP A 162 -47.59 12.71 21.35
C ASP A 162 -48.76 12.00 20.64
N ILE A 163 -48.79 10.67 20.70
CA ILE A 163 -49.88 9.88 20.15
C ILE A 163 -50.98 9.76 21.22
N PRO A 164 -52.21 10.25 20.99
CA PRO A 164 -53.27 10.20 21.98
C PRO A 164 -53.56 8.77 22.44
N GLY A 165 -53.50 8.53 23.75
CA GLY A 165 -53.73 7.21 24.35
C GLY A 165 -52.51 6.28 24.33
N SER A 166 -51.32 6.79 24.00
CA SER A 166 -50.07 6.03 24.04
C SER A 166 -48.98 6.81 24.80
N THR A 167 -48.03 6.10 25.39
CA THR A 167 -46.78 6.67 25.91
C THR A 167 -45.74 6.93 24.80
N LYS A 168 -46.08 6.66 23.53
CA LYS A 168 -45.19 6.80 22.38
C LYS A 168 -45.36 8.14 21.68
N GLN A 169 -44.26 8.63 21.15
CA GLN A 169 -44.20 9.84 20.33
C GLN A 169 -43.94 9.47 18.87
N ARG A 170 -44.55 10.23 17.95
CA ARG A 170 -44.33 10.15 16.51
C ARG A 170 -43.34 11.23 16.10
N VAL A 171 -42.35 10.85 15.30
CA VAL A 171 -41.47 11.82 14.62
C VAL A 171 -42.20 12.35 13.40
N VAL A 172 -42.41 13.66 13.36
CA VAL A 172 -42.99 14.40 12.22
C VAL A 172 -41.97 15.36 11.63
N LYS A 173 -42.02 15.52 10.30
CA LYS A 173 -41.17 16.47 9.59
C LYS A 173 -41.66 17.89 9.84
N GLY A 174 -40.74 18.76 10.28
CA GLY A 174 -41.00 20.17 10.44
C GLY A 174 -41.17 20.91 9.10
N PRO A 175 -41.76 22.11 9.11
CA PRO A 175 -42.00 22.89 7.89
C PRO A 175 -40.72 23.32 7.17
N ASN A 176 -39.57 23.37 7.88
CA ASN A 176 -38.27 23.75 7.30
C ASN A 176 -37.39 22.54 6.93
N HIS A 177 -37.94 21.32 6.95
CA HIS A 177 -37.18 20.11 6.65
C HIS A 177 -36.79 20.06 5.18
N THR A 178 -35.49 20.26 4.90
CA THR A 178 -34.93 20.30 3.54
C THR A 178 -33.89 19.21 3.30
N ARG A 179 -33.66 18.31 4.29
CA ARG A 179 -32.63 17.28 4.18
C ARG A 179 -32.91 16.30 3.04
N VAL A 180 -31.98 16.22 2.09
CA VAL A 180 -32.01 15.30 0.94
C VAL A 180 -30.71 14.49 0.90
N PHE A 181 -30.83 13.22 0.52
CA PHE A 181 -29.70 12.33 0.27
C PHE A 181 -29.44 12.21 -1.22
N ASP A 182 -28.22 12.51 -1.66
CA ASP A 182 -27.77 12.27 -3.03
C ASP A 182 -27.39 10.79 -3.19
N SER A 183 -28.39 9.97 -3.52
CA SER A 183 -28.22 8.53 -3.69
C SER A 183 -27.38 8.17 -4.92
N GLU A 184 -27.38 8.99 -5.96
CA GLU A 184 -26.63 8.73 -7.19
C GLU A 184 -25.14 8.98 -6.97
N ALA A 185 -24.78 10.12 -6.37
CA ALA A 185 -23.40 10.41 -6.02
C ALA A 185 -22.84 9.40 -5.02
N PHE A 186 -23.65 8.96 -4.06
CA PHE A 186 -23.26 7.90 -3.12
C PHE A 186 -23.00 6.57 -3.83
N ALA A 187 -23.87 6.17 -4.76
CA ALA A 187 -23.71 4.93 -5.51
C ALA A 187 -22.45 4.95 -6.37
N GLN A 188 -22.16 6.05 -7.06
CA GLN A 188 -20.92 6.22 -7.85
C GLN A 188 -19.67 6.18 -6.96
N HIS A 189 -19.72 6.86 -5.81
CA HIS A 189 -18.63 6.84 -4.84
C HIS A 189 -18.35 5.41 -4.35
N LYS A 190 -19.40 4.70 -3.93
CA LYS A 190 -19.29 3.32 -3.46
C LYS A 190 -18.75 2.39 -4.55
N ALA A 191 -19.21 2.53 -5.79
CA ALA A 191 -18.72 1.73 -6.91
C ALA A 191 -17.22 1.93 -7.16
N ARG A 192 -16.72 3.17 -7.00
CA ARG A 192 -15.29 3.46 -7.11
C ARG A 192 -14.49 2.82 -5.98
N VAL A 193 -14.98 2.90 -4.73
CA VAL A 193 -14.33 2.23 -3.59
C VAL A 193 -14.27 0.72 -3.82
N ASP A 194 -15.38 0.12 -4.23
CA ASP A 194 -15.48 -1.31 -4.51
C ASP A 194 -14.51 -1.71 -5.64
N ASN A 195 -14.33 -0.87 -6.66
CA ASN A 195 -13.35 -1.10 -7.72
C ASN A 195 -11.90 -1.07 -7.19
N GLY A 196 -11.54 -0.11 -6.34
CA GLY A 196 -10.20 -0.06 -5.73
C GLY A 196 -9.89 -1.28 -4.86
N LEU A 197 -10.88 -1.76 -4.09
CA LEU A 197 -10.75 -2.99 -3.30
C LEU A 197 -10.61 -4.23 -4.18
N ARG A 198 -11.36 -4.28 -5.30
CA ARG A 198 -11.26 -5.35 -6.31
C ARG A 198 -9.86 -5.38 -6.94
N LEU A 199 -9.31 -4.22 -7.31
CA LEU A 199 -7.97 -4.08 -7.88
C LEU A 199 -6.91 -4.57 -6.89
N PHE A 200 -7.02 -4.20 -5.62
CA PHE A 200 -6.13 -4.69 -4.58
C PHE A 200 -6.15 -6.21 -4.47
N GLY A 201 -7.34 -6.83 -4.48
CA GLY A 201 -7.45 -8.28 -4.49
C GLY A 201 -6.86 -8.93 -5.74
N ALA A 202 -7.07 -8.33 -6.91
CA ALA A 202 -6.57 -8.85 -8.19
C ALA A 202 -5.04 -8.82 -8.29
N TYR A 203 -4.41 -7.76 -7.78
CA TYR A 203 -2.97 -7.52 -7.88
C TYR A 203 -2.21 -7.76 -6.57
N TYR A 204 -2.85 -8.35 -5.56
CA TYR A 204 -2.28 -8.49 -4.21
C TYR A 204 -0.87 -9.07 -4.20
N LEU A 205 -0.61 -10.14 -4.95
CA LEU A 205 0.71 -10.80 -4.99
C LEU A 205 1.75 -10.03 -5.80
N ASN A 206 1.33 -9.12 -6.67
CA ASN A 206 2.22 -8.36 -7.55
C ASN A 206 2.74 -7.08 -6.90
N LEU A 207 2.22 -6.71 -5.72
CA LEU A 207 2.62 -5.49 -4.99
C LEU A 207 4.01 -5.59 -4.33
N TRP A 208 4.56 -6.80 -4.21
CA TRP A 208 5.75 -7.09 -3.39
C TRP A 208 7.04 -7.27 -4.20
N ILE A 209 7.09 -6.75 -5.42
CA ILE A 209 8.22 -6.87 -6.35
C ILE A 209 9.37 -5.93 -5.92
#